data_AF-A0A073CJS6-F1
#
_entry.id   AF-A0A073CJS6-F1
#
_cell.length_a   1.000
_cell.length_b   1.000
_cell.length_c   1.000
_cell.angle_alpha   90.00
_cell.angle_beta   90.00
_cell.angle_gamma   90.00
#
_symmetry.space_group_name_H-M   'P 1'
#
loop_
_entity.id
_entity.type
_entity.pdbx_description
1 polymer ?
#
loop_
_entity_poly.entity_id
_entity_poly.type
_entity_poly.pdbx_seq_one_letter_code
_entity_poly.pdbx_strand_id
1 'polypeptide(L)'
;MLKKVNWFMWKKFLILLISVTFCWTTVACGSATTSSNTQQSTRTTSAPQNQVIEGKYPVQQAQYNDVDGEYTLMLLNTPAGKSATYRTTDLQMAQLSEEQIKAGEKSTLNITNDQPVLYLTEDFRIEYVHNVTETQTNPATGQPQTVVVRQESSFWTPFAASFAGSAIANSLFSPRYYVPPMYQSGGMMTGYGGYGSNYNQAVNDYRTRYNSPPAAVKNSTTLRTTGNIRNSNPNSSGKRSTSPNSSRSTGSGFGSTDLRTSPNKGSTQQRKPSFGSGSRSRSYSGSGSRRRR
;
A
#
# COMPACT_ATOMS: atom_id res chain seq x y z
N MET A 1 45.58 41.02 48.69
CA MET A 1 46.73 40.47 47.92
C MET A 1 46.26 39.28 47.10
N LEU A 2 45.86 39.51 45.85
CA LEU A 2 45.43 38.45 44.92
C LEU A 2 46.60 38.02 44.01
N LYS A 3 46.74 36.71 43.86
CA LYS A 3 47.85 36.00 43.21
C LYS A 3 47.88 36.26 41.70
N LYS A 4 49.07 36.57 41.16
CA LYS A 4 49.41 36.51 39.73
C LYS A 4 49.20 35.07 39.23
N VAL A 5 48.16 34.85 38.43
CA VAL A 5 47.95 33.59 37.72
C VAL A 5 48.82 33.60 36.46
N ASN A 6 49.62 32.55 36.30
CA ASN A 6 50.61 32.38 35.23
C ASN A 6 49.92 32.21 33.85
N TRP A 7 49.66 33.33 33.19
CA TRP A 7 49.16 33.46 31.81
C TRP A 7 49.92 32.57 30.81
N PHE A 8 51.21 32.31 31.06
CA PHE A 8 52.09 31.62 30.12
C PHE A 8 51.81 30.11 29.96
N MET A 9 51.19 29.44 30.95
CA MET A 9 50.86 28.01 30.82
C MET A 9 49.52 27.75 30.12
N TRP A 10 48.60 28.71 30.12
CA TRP A 10 47.29 28.56 29.47
C TRP A 10 47.38 28.56 27.94
N LYS A 11 48.33 29.33 27.38
CA LYS A 11 48.58 29.39 25.92
C LYS A 11 49.07 28.06 25.35
N LYS A 12 49.84 27.27 26.12
CA LYS A 12 50.36 25.96 25.69
C LYS A 12 49.25 24.89 25.66
N PHE A 13 48.32 24.95 26.61
CA PHE A 13 47.16 24.06 26.65
C PHE A 13 46.18 24.30 25.48
N LEU A 14 46.03 25.56 25.08
CA LEU A 14 45.13 25.95 23.98
C LEU A 14 45.66 25.51 22.60
N ILE A 15 46.99 25.51 22.40
CA ILE A 15 47.63 25.01 21.17
C ILE A 15 47.47 23.49 21.04
N LEU A 16 47.62 22.75 22.14
CA LEU A 16 47.45 21.31 22.14
C LEU A 16 45.99 20.93 21.81
N LEU A 17 45.02 21.65 22.37
CA LEU A 17 43.59 21.41 22.13
C LEU A 17 43.17 21.72 20.68
N ILE A 18 43.77 22.72 20.02
CA ILE A 18 43.52 23.01 18.59
C ILE A 18 44.14 21.94 17.66
N SER A 19 45.29 21.36 18.02
CA SER A 19 45.91 20.31 17.20
C SER A 19 45.14 18.98 17.24
N VAL A 20 44.48 18.67 18.35
CA VAL A 20 43.71 17.43 18.53
C VAL A 20 42.35 17.49 17.81
N THR A 21 41.72 18.67 17.71
CA THR A 21 40.45 18.82 16.96
C THR A 21 40.64 18.82 15.44
N PHE A 22 41.83 19.18 14.93
CA PHE A 22 42.09 19.22 13.49
C PHE A 22 42.42 17.85 12.88
N CYS A 23 42.87 16.87 13.68
CA CYS A 23 43.20 15.51 13.22
C CYS A 23 42.01 14.54 13.13
N TRP A 24 40.76 15.01 13.32
CA TRP A 24 39.56 14.16 13.25
C TRP A 24 38.64 14.40 12.03
N THR A 25 39.16 15.02 10.96
CA THR A 25 38.39 15.23 9.72
C THR A 25 38.95 14.51 8.50
N THR A 26 39.35 13.23 8.60
CA THR A 26 39.71 12.45 7.40
C THR A 26 39.46 10.94 7.53
N VAL A 27 38.19 10.51 7.58
CA VAL A 27 37.65 9.23 7.07
C VAL A 27 36.13 9.48 6.94
N ALA A 28 35.40 9.41 5.83
CA ALA A 28 35.49 8.61 4.63
C ALA A 28 35.00 9.41 3.40
N CYS A 29 35.87 9.62 2.43
CA CYS A 29 35.48 9.76 1.04
C CYS A 29 35.61 8.37 0.43
N GLY A 30 34.53 7.58 0.49
CA GLY A 30 34.45 6.26 -0.10
C GLY A 30 33.45 6.29 -1.26
N SER A 31 33.98 6.45 -2.47
CA SER A 31 33.39 6.03 -3.74
C SER A 31 31.98 6.52 -4.06
N ALA A 32 31.88 7.69 -4.69
CA ALA A 32 30.72 8.02 -5.51
C ALA A 32 30.80 7.22 -6.82
N THR A 33 30.28 6.00 -6.80
CA THR A 33 29.92 5.30 -8.04
C THR A 33 28.78 6.10 -8.67
N THR A 34 28.99 6.57 -9.90
CA THR A 34 27.94 7.09 -10.78
C THR A 34 26.85 6.03 -10.96
N SER A 35 25.86 6.04 -10.08
CA SER A 35 24.60 5.33 -10.28
C SER A 35 23.81 6.16 -11.28
N SER A 36 23.90 5.74 -12.54
CA SER A 36 22.94 6.08 -13.58
C SER A 36 21.53 6.03 -13.00
N ASN A 37 20.85 7.17 -13.05
CA ASN A 37 19.45 7.32 -12.69
C ASN A 37 18.61 6.43 -13.63
N THR A 38 18.42 5.17 -13.25
CA THR A 38 17.36 4.36 -13.81
C THR A 38 16.07 4.95 -13.28
N GLN A 39 15.36 5.67 -14.14
CA GLN A 39 13.95 5.97 -13.96
C GLN A 39 13.23 4.64 -13.71
N GLN A 40 13.09 4.29 -12.43
CA GLN A 40 12.26 3.21 -12.00
C GLN A 40 10.84 3.69 -12.20
N SER A 41 10.31 3.44 -13.40
CA SER A 41 8.89 3.44 -13.67
C SER A 41 8.27 2.35 -12.80
N THR A 42 8.05 2.67 -11.52
CA THR A 42 7.09 1.96 -10.70
C THR A 42 5.77 2.08 -11.45
N ARG A 43 5.33 0.99 -12.08
CA ARG A 43 3.91 0.82 -12.35
C ARG A 43 3.24 0.65 -11.00
N THR A 44 3.06 1.76 -10.31
CA THR A 44 2.02 1.91 -9.31
C THR A 44 0.74 1.63 -10.08
N THR A 45 0.11 0.49 -9.82
CA THR A 45 -1.34 0.43 -9.87
C THR A 45 -1.79 1.60 -9.02
N SER A 46 -2.22 2.68 -9.67
CA SER A 46 -2.61 3.92 -9.02
C SER A 46 -3.67 3.58 -8.00
N ALA A 47 -3.27 3.52 -6.72
CA ALA A 47 -4.21 3.55 -5.61
C ALA A 47 -5.13 4.74 -5.87
N PRO A 48 -6.45 4.62 -5.62
CA PRO A 48 -7.35 5.75 -5.80
C PRO A 48 -6.79 6.94 -5.03
N GLN A 49 -6.40 7.98 -5.75
CA GLN A 49 -5.75 9.14 -5.16
C GLN A 49 -6.72 9.77 -4.17
N ASN A 50 -6.28 10.00 -2.93
CA ASN A 50 -7.09 10.70 -1.95
C ASN A 50 -7.51 12.05 -2.52
N GLN A 51 -8.82 12.27 -2.64
CA GLN A 51 -9.38 13.50 -3.22
C GLN A 51 -9.57 14.59 -2.15
N VAL A 52 -9.45 14.19 -0.89
CA VAL A 52 -9.55 15.04 0.30
C VAL A 52 -8.13 15.47 0.69
N ILE A 53 -7.89 16.79 0.72
CA ILE A 53 -6.53 17.38 0.79
C ILE A 53 -6.29 18.05 2.15
N GLU A 54 -7.22 18.86 2.64
CA GLU A 54 -7.08 19.55 3.92
C GLU A 54 -8.43 19.65 4.63
N GLY A 55 -8.40 19.54 5.96
CA GLY A 55 -9.57 19.73 6.82
C GLY A 55 -9.72 18.66 7.88
N LYS A 56 -10.81 18.80 8.64
CA LYS A 56 -11.22 17.87 9.69
C LYS A 56 -12.46 17.09 9.24
N TYR A 57 -12.35 15.77 9.21
CA TYR A 57 -13.39 14.87 8.70
C TYR A 57 -13.74 13.85 9.78
N PRO A 58 -14.98 13.85 10.29
CA PRO A 58 -15.41 12.80 11.21
C PRO A 58 -15.29 11.43 10.55
N VAL A 59 -14.81 10.45 11.28
CA VAL A 59 -14.57 9.10 10.77
C VAL A 59 -15.70 8.20 11.25
N GLN A 60 -16.37 7.55 10.30
CA GLN A 60 -17.45 6.61 10.57
C GLN A 60 -16.90 5.19 10.82
N GLN A 61 -15.88 4.80 10.07
CA GLN A 61 -15.25 3.48 10.10
C GLN A 61 -13.77 3.59 9.73
N ALA A 62 -12.95 2.72 10.27
CA ALA A 62 -11.55 2.57 9.90
C ALA A 62 -11.23 1.09 9.76
N GLN A 63 -10.42 0.76 8.76
CA GLN A 63 -9.88 -0.57 8.53
C GLN A 63 -8.36 -0.48 8.38
N TYR A 64 -7.65 -1.48 8.89
CA TYR A 64 -6.21 -1.68 8.69
C TYR A 64 -5.98 -3.04 8.01
N ASN A 65 -5.27 -3.03 6.89
CA ASN A 65 -4.90 -4.23 6.16
C ASN A 65 -3.45 -4.61 6.43
N ASP A 66 -3.21 -5.83 6.93
CA ASP A 66 -1.87 -6.31 7.25
C ASP A 66 -1.07 -6.88 6.06
N VAL A 67 -1.56 -6.77 4.82
CA VAL A 67 -0.78 -7.08 3.61
C VAL A 67 0.31 -6.05 3.41
N ASP A 68 -0.04 -4.77 3.52
CA ASP A 68 0.83 -3.65 3.22
C ASP A 68 0.79 -2.52 4.26
N GLY A 69 -0.05 -2.66 5.29
CA GLY A 69 -0.22 -1.66 6.32
C GLY A 69 -1.10 -0.48 5.88
N GLU A 70 -1.91 -0.65 4.83
CA GLU A 70 -2.84 0.39 4.39
C GLU A 70 -4.01 0.53 5.36
N TYR A 71 -4.27 1.77 5.77
CA TYR A 71 -5.49 2.19 6.43
C TYR A 71 -6.51 2.64 5.40
N THR A 72 -7.75 2.17 5.54
CA THR A 72 -8.91 2.67 4.79
C THR A 72 -9.89 3.31 5.77
N LEU A 73 -10.13 4.61 5.61
CA LEU A 73 -10.99 5.41 6.47
C LEU A 73 -12.25 5.82 5.70
N MET A 74 -13.41 5.64 6.33
CA MET A 74 -14.70 6.15 5.85
C MET A 74 -14.97 7.49 6.50
N LEU A 75 -14.89 8.55 5.71
CA LEU A 75 -15.04 9.93 6.14
C LEU A 75 -16.48 10.41 5.96
N LEU A 76 -16.94 11.23 6.90
CA LEU A 76 -18.19 11.99 6.81
C LEU A 76 -17.90 13.44 6.40
N ASN A 77 -18.92 14.12 5.87
CA ASN A 77 -18.86 15.52 5.48
C ASN A 77 -17.76 15.83 4.45
N THR A 78 -17.43 14.88 3.57
CA THR A 78 -16.55 15.16 2.44
C THR A 78 -17.26 16.09 1.44
N PRO A 79 -16.53 17.01 0.77
CA PRO A 79 -17.12 17.88 -0.25
C PRO A 79 -17.81 17.08 -1.36
N ALA A 80 -18.89 17.64 -1.91
CA ALA A 80 -19.63 17.00 -3.00
C ALA A 80 -18.70 16.68 -4.18
N GLY A 81 -18.84 15.46 -4.73
CA GLY A 81 -17.98 14.97 -5.81
C GLY A 81 -16.61 14.43 -5.37
N LYS A 82 -16.29 14.43 -4.06
CA LYS A 82 -15.08 13.79 -3.52
C LYS A 82 -15.38 12.43 -2.88
N SER A 83 -14.45 11.49 -3.02
CA SER A 83 -14.50 10.19 -2.34
C SER A 83 -14.62 10.34 -0.82
N ALA A 84 -15.59 9.64 -0.23
CA ALA A 84 -15.70 9.47 1.23
C ALA A 84 -14.64 8.52 1.79
N THR A 85 -13.97 7.74 0.93
CA THR A 85 -12.91 6.83 1.33
C THR A 85 -11.54 7.51 1.23
N TYR A 86 -10.76 7.45 2.31
CA TYR A 86 -9.38 7.92 2.40
C TYR A 86 -8.45 6.74 2.70
N ARG A 87 -7.36 6.62 1.94
CA ARG A 87 -6.43 5.48 2.05
C ARG A 87 -5.00 5.96 2.27
N THR A 88 -4.30 5.39 3.24
CA THR A 88 -2.91 5.77 3.50
C THR A 88 -2.15 4.64 4.21
N THR A 89 -0.87 4.48 3.91
CA THR A 89 0.06 3.67 4.72
C THR A 89 0.79 4.50 5.78
N ASP A 90 0.63 5.83 5.72
CA ASP A 90 1.29 6.82 6.54
C ASP A 90 0.21 7.53 7.36
N LEU A 91 -0.16 6.93 8.50
CA LEU A 91 -1.20 7.45 9.39
C LEU A 91 -0.66 7.58 10.82
N GLN A 92 -0.66 8.80 11.33
CA GLN A 92 -0.46 9.03 12.75
C GLN A 92 -1.79 8.94 13.48
N MET A 93 -1.75 8.51 14.73
CA MET A 93 -2.91 8.47 15.61
C MET A 93 -2.61 9.22 16.91
N ALA A 94 -3.67 9.74 17.52
CA ALA A 94 -3.65 10.30 18.86
C ALA A 94 -4.99 10.03 19.53
N GLN A 95 -5.00 9.92 20.85
CA GLN A 95 -6.24 9.88 21.61
C GLN A 95 -6.82 11.30 21.75
N LEU A 96 -8.14 11.42 21.71
CA LEU A 96 -8.85 12.65 22.09
C LEU A 96 -8.84 12.81 23.62
N SER A 97 -8.67 14.04 24.11
CA SER A 97 -8.77 14.31 25.55
C SER A 97 -10.21 14.15 26.04
N GLU A 98 -10.38 13.91 27.34
CA GLU A 98 -11.72 13.87 27.94
C GLU A 98 -12.47 15.18 27.74
N GLU A 99 -11.80 16.33 27.75
CA GLU A 99 -12.47 17.61 27.53
C GLU A 99 -13.02 17.72 26.11
N GLN A 100 -12.26 17.24 25.13
CA GLN A 100 -12.69 17.20 23.73
C GLN A 100 -13.89 16.27 23.54
N ILE A 101 -13.85 15.09 24.16
CA ILE A 101 -14.97 14.13 24.10
C ILE A 101 -16.22 14.72 24.78
N LYS A 102 -16.06 15.37 25.94
CA LYS A 102 -17.16 16.06 26.65
C LYS A 102 -17.71 17.24 25.84
N ALA A 103 -16.88 17.89 25.03
CA ALA A 103 -17.31 18.92 24.06
C ALA A 103 -18.01 18.33 22.82
N GLY A 104 -18.15 17.00 22.73
CA GLY A 104 -18.83 16.32 21.64
C GLY A 104 -17.95 16.00 20.43
N GLU A 105 -16.61 16.11 20.56
CA GLU A 105 -15.70 15.70 19.50
C GLU A 105 -15.77 14.19 19.29
N LYS A 106 -15.92 13.78 18.03
CA LYS A 106 -15.89 12.38 17.59
C LYS A 106 -14.53 12.04 17.02
N SER A 107 -14.28 10.75 16.82
CA SER A 107 -13.11 10.29 16.07
C SER A 107 -13.04 10.98 14.71
N THR A 108 -11.91 11.63 14.42
CA THR A 108 -11.77 12.60 13.33
C THR A 108 -10.42 12.45 12.66
N LEU A 109 -10.41 12.43 11.34
CA LEU A 109 -9.21 12.58 10.53
C LEU A 109 -8.94 14.06 10.32
N ASN A 110 -7.82 14.55 10.81
CA ASN A 110 -7.31 15.88 10.52
C ASN A 110 -6.21 15.79 9.48
N ILE A 111 -6.34 16.50 8.36
CA ILE A 111 -5.31 16.57 7.33
C ILE A 111 -4.81 18.00 7.27
N THR A 112 -3.53 18.19 7.57
CA THR A 112 -2.85 19.49 7.55
C THR A 112 -1.53 19.34 6.82
N ASN A 113 -1.25 20.13 5.78
CA ASN A 113 -0.03 20.02 4.97
C ASN A 113 0.23 18.59 4.46
N ASP A 114 -0.81 17.92 3.92
CA ASP A 114 -0.77 16.52 3.47
C ASP A 114 -0.36 15.48 4.55
N GLN A 115 -0.36 15.87 5.83
CA GLN A 115 -0.11 14.96 6.94
C GLN A 115 -1.43 14.56 7.61
N PRO A 116 -1.90 13.30 7.41
CA PRO A 116 -3.10 12.82 8.06
C PRO A 116 -2.82 12.37 9.50
N VAL A 117 -3.60 12.90 10.43
CA VAL A 117 -3.62 12.50 11.84
C VAL A 117 -5.03 12.06 12.21
N LEU A 118 -5.16 10.82 12.67
CA LEU A 118 -6.41 10.25 13.14
C LEU A 118 -6.53 10.43 14.66
N TYR A 119 -7.43 11.30 15.07
CA TYR A 119 -7.80 11.46 16.47
C TYR A 119 -8.91 10.48 16.82
N LEU A 120 -8.71 9.70 17.87
CA LEU A 120 -9.58 8.59 18.26
C LEU A 120 -10.19 8.81 19.64
N THR A 121 -11.47 8.51 19.76
CA THR A 121 -12.11 8.25 21.05
C THR A 121 -11.64 6.90 21.61
N GLU A 122 -11.75 6.70 22.92
CA GLU A 122 -11.30 5.47 23.57
C GLU A 122 -12.04 4.21 23.08
N ASP A 123 -13.32 4.37 22.73
CA ASP A 123 -14.22 3.32 22.28
C ASP A 123 -14.11 3.01 20.77
N PHE A 124 -13.39 3.83 20.01
CA PHE A 124 -13.29 3.67 18.56
C PHE A 124 -12.48 2.44 18.18
N ARG A 125 -13.07 1.58 17.34
CA ARG A 125 -12.47 0.33 16.89
C ARG A 125 -12.07 0.43 15.44
N ILE A 126 -10.85 0.03 15.14
CA ILE A 126 -10.33 -0.12 13.79
C ILE A 126 -10.53 -1.59 13.40
N GLU A 127 -11.21 -1.87 12.30
CA GLU A 127 -11.27 -3.22 11.74
C GLU A 127 -9.86 -3.67 11.36
N TYR A 128 -9.44 -4.84 11.82
CA TYR A 128 -8.16 -5.42 11.50
C TYR A 128 -8.36 -6.57 10.52
N VAL A 129 -7.82 -6.42 9.32
CA VAL A 129 -7.83 -7.45 8.29
C VAL A 129 -6.50 -8.19 8.33
N HIS A 130 -6.55 -9.43 8.80
CA HIS A 130 -5.42 -10.36 8.84
C HIS A 130 -5.40 -11.21 7.57
N ASN A 131 -4.26 -11.24 6.87
CA ASN A 131 -4.08 -12.02 5.66
C ASN A 131 -3.08 -13.13 5.94
N VAL A 132 -3.59 -14.36 5.98
CA VAL A 132 -2.80 -15.56 6.12
C VAL A 132 -2.11 -15.84 4.79
N THR A 133 -0.79 -15.74 4.77
CA THR A 133 0.03 -16.04 3.59
C THR A 133 0.63 -17.44 3.68
N GLU A 134 0.59 -18.19 2.58
CA GLU A 134 1.23 -19.50 2.45
C GLU A 134 2.11 -19.54 1.19
N THR A 135 3.23 -20.26 1.25
CA THR A 135 4.07 -20.51 0.08
C THR A 135 3.57 -21.75 -0.64
N GLN A 136 3.01 -21.57 -1.83
CA GLN A 136 2.52 -22.65 -2.68
C GLN A 136 3.36 -22.74 -3.97
N THR A 137 3.55 -23.95 -4.48
CA THR A 137 4.24 -24.15 -5.76
C THR A 137 3.31 -23.73 -6.89
N ASN A 138 3.73 -22.75 -7.69
CA ASN A 138 2.95 -22.31 -8.84
C ASN A 138 2.89 -23.43 -9.90
N PRO A 139 1.70 -23.92 -10.29
CA PRO A 139 1.57 -25.06 -11.21
C PRO A 139 2.04 -24.75 -12.64
N ALA A 140 2.10 -23.47 -13.03
CA ALA A 140 2.52 -23.05 -14.36
C ALA A 140 4.05 -22.86 -14.47
N THR A 141 4.74 -22.54 -13.37
CA THR A 141 6.17 -22.21 -13.39
C THR A 141 7.04 -23.14 -12.53
N GLY A 142 6.43 -23.98 -11.68
CA GLY A 142 7.13 -24.84 -10.73
C GLY A 142 7.86 -24.09 -9.62
N GLN A 143 7.75 -22.77 -9.56
CA GLN A 143 8.44 -21.93 -8.58
C GLN A 143 7.59 -21.71 -7.32
N PRO A 144 8.20 -21.62 -6.13
CA PRO A 144 7.49 -21.27 -4.91
C PRO A 144 6.94 -19.84 -5.01
N GLN A 145 5.66 -19.65 -4.68
CA GLN A 145 4.97 -18.37 -4.67
C GLN A 145 4.19 -18.20 -3.38
N THR A 146 4.44 -17.12 -2.66
CA THR A 146 3.63 -16.72 -1.51
C THR A 146 2.30 -16.11 -1.97
N VAL A 147 1.19 -16.68 -1.51
CA VAL A 147 -0.18 -16.26 -1.84
C VAL A 147 -0.99 -16.09 -0.56
N VAL A 148 -1.99 -15.20 -0.59
CA VAL A 148 -2.97 -15.06 0.49
C VAL A 148 -3.98 -16.20 0.35
N VAL A 149 -4.04 -17.08 1.35
CA VAL A 149 -4.92 -18.27 1.33
C VAL A 149 -6.19 -18.07 2.14
N ARG A 150 -6.15 -17.18 3.13
CA ARG A 150 -7.29 -16.88 3.99
C ARG A 150 -7.20 -15.45 4.50
N GLN A 151 -8.35 -14.81 4.60
CA GLN A 151 -8.51 -13.52 5.24
C GLN A 151 -9.33 -13.72 6.52
N GLU A 152 -8.84 -13.17 7.62
CA GLU A 152 -9.52 -13.18 8.92
C GLU A 152 -9.75 -11.73 9.37
N SER A 153 -10.91 -11.46 9.97
CA SER A 153 -11.28 -10.13 10.46
C SER A 153 -11.29 -10.12 11.99
N SER A 154 -10.68 -9.10 12.59
CA SER A 154 -10.79 -8.77 14.01
C SER A 154 -10.99 -7.26 14.18
N PHE A 155 -10.98 -6.79 15.43
CA PHE A 155 -11.01 -5.37 15.77
C PHE A 155 -9.80 -5.02 16.61
N TRP A 156 -9.29 -3.83 16.37
CA TRP A 156 -8.16 -3.24 17.07
C TRP A 156 -8.56 -1.92 17.74
N THR A 157 -8.28 -1.79 19.04
CA THR A 157 -8.41 -0.55 19.81
C THR A 157 -7.05 -0.13 20.36
N PRO A 158 -6.38 0.86 19.73
CA PRO A 158 -5.02 1.25 20.11
C PRO A 158 -4.93 1.84 21.54
N PHE A 159 -6.01 2.45 22.03
CA PHE A 159 -6.01 3.21 23.29
C PHE A 159 -6.95 2.66 24.39
N ALA A 160 -7.61 1.51 24.17
CA ALA A 160 -8.52 0.93 25.17
C ALA A 160 -7.80 0.29 26.39
N ALA A 161 -6.50 -0.01 26.27
CA ALA A 161 -5.72 -0.60 27.37
C ALA A 161 -5.02 0.44 28.26
N SER A 162 -5.03 1.73 27.87
CA SER A 162 -4.27 2.79 28.56
C SER A 162 -4.95 3.36 29.81
N PHE A 163 -6.19 2.98 30.12
CA PHE A 163 -6.95 3.53 31.25
C PHE A 163 -6.95 2.65 32.52
N ALA A 164 -6.38 1.44 32.46
CA ALA A 164 -6.29 0.54 33.61
C ALA A 164 -5.08 0.86 34.50
N GLY A 165 -5.08 2.06 35.10
CA GLY A 165 -4.19 2.42 36.20
C GLY A 165 -2.99 3.27 35.79
N SER A 166 -2.92 4.46 36.40
CA SER A 166 -1.81 5.43 36.40
C SER A 166 -1.88 6.48 35.29
N ALA A 167 -2.07 7.73 35.73
CA ALA A 167 -1.70 8.98 35.07
C ALA A 167 -1.85 9.04 33.54
N ILE A 168 -2.84 9.82 33.10
CA ILE A 168 -2.95 10.40 31.76
C ILE A 168 -1.55 10.82 31.28
N ALA A 169 -0.91 10.00 30.46
CA ALA A 169 0.38 10.34 29.90
C ALA A 169 0.13 11.29 28.73
N ASN A 170 0.63 12.52 28.83
CA ASN A 170 0.58 13.53 27.74
C ASN A 170 1.05 12.99 26.37
N SER A 171 1.79 11.87 26.37
CA SER A 171 2.26 11.18 25.18
C SER A 171 1.17 10.50 24.35
N LEU A 172 0.01 10.13 24.92
CA LEU A 172 -1.09 9.46 24.21
C LEU A 172 -1.95 10.42 23.36
N PHE A 173 -1.96 11.70 23.72
CA PHE A 173 -2.65 12.77 22.98
C PHE A 173 -1.79 13.38 21.87
N SER A 174 -0.53 12.96 21.78
CA SER A 174 0.39 13.42 20.75
C SER A 174 0.34 12.50 19.53
N PRO A 175 0.28 13.04 18.30
CA PRO A 175 0.31 12.25 17.08
C PRO A 175 1.56 11.37 16.99
N ARG A 176 1.34 10.05 16.83
CA ARG A 176 2.40 9.04 16.70
C ARG A 176 1.99 7.93 15.75
N TYR A 177 2.98 7.20 15.25
CA TYR A 177 2.73 5.96 14.53
C TYR A 177 2.52 4.84 15.53
N TYR A 178 1.49 4.03 15.30
CA TYR A 178 1.21 2.84 16.08
C TYR A 178 1.10 1.64 15.17
N VAL A 179 1.68 0.53 15.61
CA VAL A 179 1.56 -0.77 14.96
C VAL A 179 0.62 -1.63 15.81
N PRO A 180 -0.37 -2.31 15.21
CA PRO A 180 -1.22 -3.27 15.92
C PRO A 180 -0.39 -4.31 16.68
N PRO A 181 -0.86 -4.84 17.82
CA PRO A 181 -0.20 -5.95 18.49
C PRO A 181 -0.21 -7.20 17.60
N MET A 182 0.50 -8.25 18.03
CA MET A 182 0.46 -9.53 17.34
C MET A 182 -0.99 -10.05 17.28
N TYR A 183 -1.44 -10.42 16.09
CA TYR A 183 -2.79 -10.93 15.87
C TYR A 183 -3.03 -12.23 16.68
N GLN A 184 -4.20 -12.32 17.30
CA GLN A 184 -4.68 -13.48 18.04
C GLN A 184 -6.08 -13.84 17.54
N SER A 185 -6.26 -15.10 17.15
CA SER A 185 -7.56 -15.56 16.64
C SER A 185 -8.62 -15.52 17.74
N GLY A 186 -9.82 -15.08 17.38
CA GLY A 186 -11.00 -15.09 18.27
C GLY A 186 -11.04 -14.01 19.35
N GLY A 187 -10.04 -13.11 19.42
CA GLY A 187 -9.97 -12.03 20.39
C GLY A 187 -9.94 -10.65 19.75
N MET A 188 -10.44 -9.65 20.48
CA MET A 188 -10.26 -8.24 20.14
C MET A 188 -8.83 -7.81 20.50
N MET A 189 -8.16 -7.12 19.59
CA MET A 189 -6.80 -6.63 19.76
C MET A 189 -6.84 -5.31 20.53
N THR A 190 -6.18 -5.24 21.68
CA THR A 190 -6.14 -4.03 22.52
C THR A 190 -4.71 -3.52 22.69
N GLY A 191 -4.56 -2.20 22.83
CA GLY A 191 -3.25 -1.56 22.94
C GLY A 191 -2.49 -1.56 21.61
N TYR A 192 -1.18 -1.44 21.63
CA TYR A 192 -0.34 -1.41 20.44
C TYR A 192 0.86 -2.34 20.61
N GLY A 193 1.33 -2.90 19.49
CA GLY A 193 2.52 -3.75 19.47
C GLY A 193 3.82 -2.95 19.38
N GLY A 194 3.76 -1.75 18.83
CA GLY A 194 4.89 -0.82 18.79
C GLY A 194 4.43 0.60 18.45
N TYR A 195 5.26 1.59 18.77
CA TYR A 195 4.94 2.99 18.53
C TYR A 195 6.19 3.85 18.32
N GLY A 196 6.05 5.02 17.68
CA GLY A 196 7.17 5.90 17.39
C GLY A 196 6.77 7.24 16.78
N SER A 197 7.72 8.18 16.71
CA SER A 197 7.50 9.45 15.99
C SER A 197 7.53 9.30 14.48
N ASN A 198 8.02 8.16 13.98
CA ASN A 198 7.98 7.73 12.59
C ASN A 198 7.66 6.24 12.50
N TYR A 199 7.23 5.78 11.33
CA TYR A 199 6.84 4.39 11.12
C TYR A 199 7.98 3.40 11.41
N ASN A 200 9.21 3.69 10.98
CA ASN A 200 10.36 2.81 11.20
C ASN A 200 10.67 2.61 12.69
N GLN A 201 10.54 3.67 13.50
CA GLN A 201 10.69 3.57 14.94
C GLN A 201 9.61 2.68 15.56
N ALA A 202 8.34 2.82 15.13
CA ALA A 202 7.25 1.99 15.62
C ALA A 202 7.44 0.51 15.28
N VAL A 203 7.91 0.22 14.05
CA VAL A 203 8.26 -1.13 13.62
C VAL A 203 9.45 -1.68 14.42
N ASN A 204 10.46 -0.86 14.73
CA ASN A 204 11.61 -1.29 15.53
C ASN A 204 11.21 -1.61 16.98
N ASP A 205 10.37 -0.78 17.61
CA ASP A 205 9.82 -1.07 18.94
C ASP A 205 9.06 -2.41 18.94
N TYR A 206 8.21 -2.63 17.92
CA TYR A 206 7.51 -3.90 17.73
C TYR A 206 8.48 -5.08 17.64
N ARG A 207 9.55 -4.96 16.83
CA ARG A 207 10.55 -6.02 16.68
C ARG A 207 11.26 -6.33 17.99
N THR A 208 11.63 -5.32 18.76
CA THR A 208 12.25 -5.51 20.08
C THR A 208 11.30 -6.23 21.03
N ARG A 209 9.99 -5.97 20.95
CA ARG A 209 8.98 -6.55 21.83
C ARG A 209 8.60 -7.99 21.47
N TYR A 210 8.48 -8.30 20.17
CA TYR A 210 7.99 -9.61 19.67
C TYR A 210 9.05 -10.46 18.97
N ASN A 211 10.30 -10.00 18.94
CA ASN A 211 11.42 -10.62 18.20
C ASN A 211 11.08 -10.97 16.73
N SER A 212 10.15 -10.23 16.12
CA SER A 212 9.73 -10.45 14.75
C SER A 212 9.12 -9.19 14.14
N PRO A 213 9.17 -9.00 12.81
CA PRO A 213 8.52 -7.85 12.19
C PRO A 213 6.98 -7.93 12.27
N PRO A 214 6.29 -6.78 12.21
CA PRO A 214 4.83 -6.73 12.05
C PRO A 214 4.37 -7.46 10.79
N ALA A 215 3.13 -7.94 10.79
CA ALA A 215 2.53 -8.65 9.65
C ALA A 215 2.62 -7.85 8.33
N ALA A 216 2.25 -6.56 8.35
CA ALA A 216 2.37 -5.65 7.19
C ALA A 216 3.78 -5.60 6.58
N VAL A 217 4.83 -5.60 7.42
CA VAL A 217 6.22 -5.55 6.92
C VAL A 217 6.65 -6.89 6.35
N LYS A 218 6.23 -8.01 6.97
CA LYS A 218 6.46 -9.36 6.46
C LYS A 218 5.79 -9.56 5.11
N ASN A 219 4.49 -9.29 5.05
CA ASN A 219 3.63 -9.55 3.91
C ASN A 219 3.96 -8.65 2.71
N SER A 220 4.24 -7.36 2.94
CA SER A 220 4.59 -6.44 1.85
C SER A 220 5.88 -6.84 1.14
N THR A 221 6.85 -7.38 1.88
CA THR A 221 8.12 -7.84 1.31
C THR A 221 7.92 -9.11 0.48
N THR A 222 7.16 -10.07 0.97
CA THR A 222 6.96 -11.36 0.30
C THR A 222 6.01 -11.26 -0.90
N LEU A 223 4.87 -10.56 -0.75
CA LEU A 223 3.83 -10.47 -1.78
C LEU A 223 4.21 -9.53 -2.94
N ARG A 224 4.96 -8.44 -2.69
CA ARG A 224 5.42 -7.57 -3.78
C ARG A 224 6.55 -8.22 -4.60
N THR A 225 7.39 -9.03 -3.96
CA THR A 225 8.52 -9.69 -4.62
C THR A 225 8.06 -10.75 -5.62
N THR A 226 7.00 -11.50 -5.30
CA THR A 226 6.46 -12.53 -6.20
C THR A 226 5.74 -11.96 -7.43
N GLY A 227 5.27 -10.70 -7.37
CA GLY A 227 4.66 -9.99 -8.51
C GLY A 227 5.67 -9.49 -9.56
N ASN A 228 6.96 -9.41 -9.23
CA ASN A 228 8.00 -8.85 -10.10
C ASN A 228 8.75 -9.88 -10.96
N ILE A 229 8.29 -11.12 -11.04
CA ILE A 229 8.86 -12.14 -11.92
C ILE A 229 8.37 -11.91 -13.36
N ARG A 230 8.73 -10.76 -13.95
CA ARG A 230 8.68 -10.46 -15.40
C ARG A 230 9.50 -9.19 -15.65
N ASN A 231 10.82 -9.35 -15.65
CA ASN A 231 11.71 -8.56 -16.50
C ASN A 231 13.05 -9.28 -16.62
N SER A 232 13.04 -10.39 -17.35
CA SER A 232 14.25 -10.94 -17.94
C SER A 232 14.45 -10.34 -19.33
N ASN A 233 15.57 -9.65 -19.47
CA ASN A 233 16.42 -9.43 -20.66
C ASN A 233 16.50 -8.00 -21.24
N PRO A 234 17.62 -7.27 -21.03
CA PRO A 234 17.90 -5.98 -21.69
C PRO A 234 18.36 -6.10 -23.15
N ASN A 235 18.38 -7.30 -23.74
CA ASN A 235 19.03 -7.53 -25.03
C ASN A 235 18.11 -8.24 -26.03
N SER A 236 17.09 -7.53 -26.52
CA SER A 236 16.54 -7.80 -27.84
C SER A 236 16.05 -6.49 -28.47
N SER A 237 16.86 -5.97 -29.39
CA SER A 237 16.46 -4.97 -30.36
C SER A 237 15.42 -5.56 -31.33
N GLY A 238 14.17 -5.66 -30.88
CA GLY A 238 13.02 -6.09 -31.68
C GLY A 238 12.08 -4.92 -31.91
N LYS A 239 12.26 -4.18 -33.02
CA LYS A 239 11.30 -3.17 -33.50
C LYS A 239 9.93 -3.85 -33.70
N ARG A 240 8.95 -3.53 -32.85
CA ARG A 240 7.53 -3.91 -33.07
C ARG A 240 6.77 -2.71 -33.62
N SER A 241 6.35 -2.81 -34.88
CA SER A 241 5.50 -1.80 -35.52
C SER A 241 4.12 -1.78 -34.86
N THR A 242 3.69 -0.61 -34.41
CA THR A 242 2.31 -0.32 -34.02
C THR A 242 1.42 -0.28 -35.27
N SER A 243 0.46 -1.21 -35.38
CA SER A 243 -0.66 -1.10 -36.33
C SER A 243 -1.78 -0.28 -35.69
N PRO A 244 -2.29 0.80 -36.32
CA PRO A 244 -3.27 1.68 -35.72
C PRO A 244 -4.70 1.29 -36.16
N ASN A 245 -5.24 0.18 -35.65
CA ASN A 245 -6.69 0.01 -35.58
C ASN A 245 -7.08 -1.20 -34.72
N SER A 246 -7.42 -0.96 -33.46
CA SER A 246 -8.15 -1.91 -32.63
C SER A 246 -8.72 -1.17 -31.42
N SER A 247 -10.03 -0.96 -31.47
CA SER A 247 -10.88 -0.53 -30.37
C SER A 247 -10.66 -1.41 -29.13
N ARG A 248 -10.22 -0.76 -28.07
CA ARG A 248 -9.81 -1.29 -26.77
C ARG A 248 -11.02 -1.88 -26.03
N SER A 249 -11.06 -3.19 -25.83
CA SER A 249 -11.87 -3.84 -24.80
C SER A 249 -10.93 -4.31 -23.69
N THR A 250 -10.94 -3.63 -22.55
CA THR A 250 -10.25 -4.06 -21.33
C THR A 250 -11.23 -4.88 -20.49
N GLY A 251 -11.31 -6.18 -20.78
CA GLY A 251 -12.00 -7.16 -19.94
C GLY A 251 -11.02 -8.23 -19.51
N SER A 252 -10.41 -8.07 -18.33
CA SER A 252 -9.63 -9.12 -17.68
C SER A 252 -10.57 -10.14 -17.04
N GLY A 253 -11.07 -11.09 -17.85
CA GLY A 253 -11.81 -12.26 -17.40
C GLY A 253 -10.90 -13.48 -17.37
N PHE A 254 -10.65 -14.01 -16.19
CA PHE A 254 -10.06 -15.34 -16.00
C PHE A 254 -11.12 -16.38 -16.38
N GLY A 255 -10.86 -17.17 -17.43
CA GLY A 255 -11.77 -18.19 -17.93
C GLY A 255 -11.05 -19.16 -18.87
N SER A 256 -10.31 -20.10 -18.29
CA SER A 256 -9.75 -21.25 -18.99
C SER A 256 -10.88 -22.14 -19.52
N THR A 257 -11.09 -22.14 -20.84
CA THR A 257 -11.91 -23.18 -21.49
C THR A 257 -10.98 -24.09 -22.29
N ASP A 258 -10.61 -25.22 -21.70
CA ASP A 258 -9.93 -26.31 -22.39
C ASP A 258 -10.94 -27.08 -23.26
N LEU A 259 -11.09 -26.66 -24.52
CA LEU A 259 -11.74 -27.52 -25.52
C LEU A 259 -10.74 -28.56 -26.03
N ARG A 260 -10.86 -29.75 -25.44
CA ARG A 260 -10.16 -30.99 -25.80
C ARG A 260 -10.38 -31.29 -27.29
N THR A 261 -9.32 -31.28 -28.08
CA THR A 261 -9.33 -31.79 -29.46
C THR A 261 -9.02 -33.29 -29.42
N SER A 262 -10.02 -34.13 -29.62
CA SER A 262 -9.84 -35.58 -29.81
C SER A 262 -9.20 -35.88 -31.18
N PRO A 263 -8.27 -36.85 -31.30
CA PRO A 263 -7.80 -37.33 -32.58
C PRO A 263 -8.66 -38.51 -33.04
N ASN A 264 -9.25 -38.45 -34.23
CA ASN A 264 -9.73 -39.65 -34.90
C ASN A 264 -9.41 -39.63 -36.39
N LYS A 265 -8.71 -40.68 -36.83
CA LYS A 265 -8.41 -41.04 -38.21
C LYS A 265 -9.61 -41.77 -38.82
N GLY A 266 -9.89 -41.54 -40.10
CA GLY A 266 -10.76 -42.42 -40.91
C GLY A 266 -11.36 -41.73 -42.14
N SER A 267 -11.10 -42.29 -43.32
CA SER A 267 -11.46 -41.81 -44.68
C SER A 267 -12.98 -41.63 -44.90
N THR A 268 -13.47 -40.87 -45.89
CA THR A 268 -13.64 -41.32 -47.30
C THR A 268 -14.23 -40.20 -48.19
N GLN A 269 -13.64 -40.03 -49.39
CA GLN A 269 -14.14 -39.53 -50.70
C GLN A 269 -14.83 -38.16 -50.93
N GLN A 270 -14.22 -37.39 -51.87
CA GLN A 270 -14.73 -36.71 -53.08
C GLN A 270 -16.10 -35.98 -53.03
N ARG A 271 -16.31 -34.75 -53.55
CA ARG A 271 -15.98 -34.16 -54.87
C ARG A 271 -16.01 -32.61 -54.80
N LYS A 272 -15.26 -31.93 -55.68
CA LYS A 272 -15.47 -30.51 -56.04
C LYS A 272 -16.69 -30.38 -56.98
N PRO A 273 -17.35 -29.20 -57.03
CA PRO A 273 -17.03 -28.29 -58.13
C PRO A 273 -16.92 -26.82 -57.73
N SER A 274 -16.47 -26.05 -58.72
CA SER A 274 -16.07 -24.65 -58.75
C SER A 274 -17.23 -23.67 -58.95
N PHE A 275 -16.89 -22.37 -58.97
CA PHE A 275 -17.59 -21.19 -59.52
C PHE A 275 -18.73 -20.59 -58.67
N GLY A 276 -18.86 -19.27 -58.52
CA GLY A 276 -18.18 -18.16 -59.17
C GLY A 276 -18.83 -16.82 -58.76
N SER A 277 -18.05 -15.75 -58.92
CA SER A 277 -18.48 -14.36 -58.94
C SER A 277 -19.47 -14.11 -60.08
N GLY A 278 -20.59 -13.44 -59.80
CA GLY A 278 -21.57 -13.08 -60.83
C GLY A 278 -22.59 -12.06 -60.35
N SER A 279 -22.28 -10.80 -60.60
CA SER A 279 -23.23 -9.69 -60.62
C SER A 279 -24.30 -9.92 -61.70
N ARG A 280 -25.59 -9.64 -61.39
CA ARG A 280 -26.57 -9.06 -62.31
C ARG A 280 -27.93 -8.80 -61.63
N SER A 281 -28.36 -7.56 -61.78
CA SER A 281 -29.72 -7.04 -61.67
C SER A 281 -30.79 -7.89 -62.37
N ARG A 282 -32.01 -7.94 -61.80
CA ARG A 282 -33.27 -7.50 -62.46
C ARG A 282 -34.47 -7.66 -61.53
N SER A 283 -35.30 -6.62 -61.59
CA SER A 283 -36.67 -6.43 -61.13
C SER A 283 -37.65 -7.55 -61.53
N TYR A 284 -38.63 -7.86 -60.67
CA TYR A 284 -40.04 -7.96 -61.08
C TYR A 284 -41.00 -7.82 -59.88
N SER A 285 -42.11 -7.19 -60.19
CA SER A 285 -43.28 -6.79 -59.40
C SER A 285 -44.11 -7.93 -58.81
N GLY A 286 -44.72 -7.67 -57.65
CA GLY A 286 -45.82 -8.47 -57.09
C GLY A 286 -46.81 -7.57 -56.35
N SER A 287 -47.94 -7.33 -57.00
CA SER A 287 -49.10 -6.56 -56.55
C SER A 287 -49.82 -7.18 -55.34
N GLY A 288 -50.36 -6.35 -54.45
CA GLY A 288 -51.28 -6.82 -53.40
C GLY A 288 -51.94 -5.68 -52.62
N SER A 289 -53.03 -5.14 -53.16
CA SER A 289 -53.79 -4.01 -52.60
C SER A 289 -54.81 -4.43 -51.54
N ARG A 290 -55.15 -3.50 -50.62
CA ARG A 290 -56.47 -3.21 -49.96
C ARG A 290 -56.30 -2.96 -48.45
N ARG A 291 -57.04 -2.07 -47.79
CA ARG A 291 -57.95 -0.95 -48.14
C ARG A 291 -58.32 -0.29 -46.79
N ARG A 292 -58.23 1.04 -46.76
CA ARG A 292 -59.20 2.03 -46.24
C ARG A 292 -60.12 1.63 -45.07
N ARG A 293 -60.04 2.35 -43.95
CA ARG A 293 -60.84 3.55 -43.70
C ARG A 293 -60.10 4.46 -42.72
#